data_AF-A0A7X5N2H2-F1
#
_entry.id   AF-A0A7X5N2H2-F1
#
_cell.length_a   1.000
_cell.length_b   1.000
_cell.length_c   1.000
_cell.angle_alpha   90.00
_cell.angle_beta   90.00
_cell.angle_gamma   90.00
#
_symmetry.space_group_name_H-M   'P 1'
#
loop_
_entity.id
_entity.type
_entity.pdbx_description
1 polymer ?
#
loop_
_entity_poly.entity_id
_entity_poly.type
_entity_poly.pdbx_seq_one_letter_code
_entity_poly.pdbx_strand_id
1 'polypeptide(L)'
;GAIGVSSGNRSDCADSLGKGLLSWLQLADSAGMATGIVTTTRLTHATPAATYAHSPDRNWENDTDLPESARTAGCQDIAQQLLSSARFGRGPQVVLGGGRSQFQTVQERDPEYDDKVGLRLDGRDLV
;
A
#
# COMPACT_ATOMS: atom_id res chain seq x y z
N GLY A 1 3.11 12.73 -5.68
CA GLY A 1 1.99 12.55 -6.64
C GLY A 1 0.98 11.61 -6.03
N ALA A 2 -0.27 11.63 -6.47
CA ALA A 2 -1.34 10.79 -5.92
C ALA A 2 -1.45 9.43 -6.65
N ILE A 3 -2.12 8.46 -6.02
CA ILE A 3 -2.35 7.09 -6.50
C ILE A 3 -3.82 6.76 -6.31
N GLY A 4 -4.50 6.30 -7.37
CA GLY A 4 -5.83 5.71 -7.26
C GLY A 4 -6.92 6.62 -6.69
N VAL A 5 -6.74 7.94 -6.70
CA VAL A 5 -7.75 8.92 -6.26
C VAL A 5 -8.02 9.92 -7.38
N SER A 6 -9.24 10.45 -7.44
CA SER A 6 -9.59 11.55 -8.36
C SER A 6 -8.87 12.85 -7.97
N SER A 7 -9.02 13.91 -8.78
CA SER A 7 -8.30 15.17 -8.58
C SER A 7 -8.47 15.75 -7.17
N GLY A 8 -7.37 16.24 -6.60
CA GLY A 8 -7.34 16.78 -5.24
C GLY A 8 -5.98 17.36 -4.89
N ASN A 9 -5.84 17.81 -3.64
CA ASN A 9 -4.58 18.34 -3.13
C ASN A 9 -3.63 17.21 -2.75
N ARG A 10 -2.36 17.31 -3.16
CA ARG A 10 -1.35 16.33 -2.79
C ARG A 10 -1.16 16.34 -1.27
N SER A 11 -1.06 15.14 -0.68
CA SER A 11 -0.85 14.93 0.76
C SER A 11 -2.00 15.42 1.66
N ASP A 12 -3.15 15.80 1.09
CA ASP A 12 -4.37 16.10 1.84
C ASP A 12 -5.18 14.82 2.04
N CYS A 13 -5.05 14.22 3.23
CA CYS A 13 -5.77 13.01 3.56
C CYS A 13 -7.28 13.21 3.47
N ALA A 14 -7.81 14.24 4.14
CA ALA A 14 -9.24 14.46 4.27
C ALA A 14 -9.91 14.68 2.91
N ASP A 15 -9.28 15.44 2.02
CA ASP A 15 -9.76 15.65 0.65
C ASP A 15 -9.76 14.34 -0.18
N SER A 16 -8.80 13.45 0.06
CA SER A 16 -8.67 12.19 -0.67
C SER A 16 -9.71 11.13 -0.27
N LEU A 17 -10.26 11.22 0.94
CA LEU A 17 -11.23 10.25 1.45
C LEU A 17 -12.49 10.25 0.57
N GLY A 18 -12.91 9.05 0.15
CA GLY A 18 -14.06 8.89 -0.73
C GLY A 18 -13.81 9.18 -2.22
N LYS A 19 -12.59 9.60 -2.60
CA LYS A 19 -12.21 9.83 -4.00
C LYS A 19 -11.51 8.64 -4.68
N GLY A 20 -11.54 7.47 -4.05
CA GLY A 20 -10.93 6.25 -4.60
C GLY A 20 -11.51 5.86 -5.95
N LEU A 21 -10.63 5.55 -6.91
CA LEU A 21 -10.98 5.10 -8.26
C LEU A 21 -10.69 3.60 -8.40
N LEU A 22 -11.64 2.86 -8.99
CA LEU A 22 -11.46 1.43 -9.22
C LEU A 22 -10.32 1.16 -10.21
N SER A 23 -9.43 0.24 -9.83
CA SER A 23 -8.39 -0.27 -10.72
C SER A 23 -8.90 -1.46 -11.55
N TRP A 24 -8.20 -1.78 -12.64
CA TRP A 24 -8.47 -3.00 -13.39
C TRP A 24 -8.27 -4.28 -12.56
N LEU A 25 -7.34 -4.28 -11.60
CA LEU A 25 -7.13 -5.42 -10.72
C LEU A 25 -8.34 -5.63 -9.80
N GLN A 26 -8.88 -4.56 -9.21
CA GLN A 26 -10.07 -4.62 -8.37
C GLN A 26 -11.30 -5.06 -9.18
N LEU A 27 -11.45 -4.56 -10.42
CA LEU A 27 -12.52 -4.98 -11.32
C LEU A 27 -12.42 -6.47 -11.66
N ALA A 28 -11.22 -6.95 -12.02
CA ALA A 28 -11.01 -8.36 -12.36
C ALA A 28 -11.27 -9.29 -11.16
N ASP A 29 -10.79 -8.93 -9.98
CA ASP A 29 -11.01 -9.70 -8.74
C ASP A 29 -12.51 -9.73 -8.37
N SER A 30 -13.23 -8.61 -8.52
CA SER A 30 -14.70 -8.57 -8.32
C SER A 30 -15.48 -9.43 -9.30
N ALA A 31 -14.91 -9.70 -10.49
CA ALA A 31 -15.47 -10.61 -11.48
C ALA A 31 -15.07 -12.08 -11.24
N GLY A 32 -14.39 -12.38 -10.12
CA GLY A 32 -13.94 -13.73 -9.77
C GLY A 32 -12.69 -14.20 -10.53
N MET A 33 -12.01 -13.31 -11.26
CA MET A 33 -10.80 -13.65 -12.00
C MET A 33 -9.60 -13.76 -11.06
N ALA A 34 -8.58 -14.51 -11.49
CA ALA A 34 -7.29 -14.49 -10.82
C ALA A 34 -6.55 -13.19 -11.15
N THR A 35 -5.91 -12.60 -10.15
CA THR A 35 -5.16 -11.34 -10.24
C THR A 35 -3.80 -11.48 -9.55
N GLY A 36 -2.83 -10.68 -10.00
CA GLY A 36 -1.50 -10.68 -9.41
C GLY A 36 -0.70 -9.44 -9.78
N ILE A 37 0.35 -9.20 -9.01
CA ILE A 37 1.25 -8.06 -9.14
C ILE A 37 2.67 -8.61 -9.22
N VAL A 38 3.41 -8.27 -10.27
CA VAL A 38 4.83 -8.58 -10.41
C VAL A 38 5.58 -7.31 -10.77
N THR A 39 6.63 -7.00 -10.02
CA THR A 39 7.46 -5.81 -10.25
C THR A 39 8.90 -6.06 -9.82
N THR A 40 9.83 -5.29 -10.37
CA THR A 40 11.21 -5.22 -9.87
C THR A 40 11.41 -4.14 -8.81
N THR A 41 10.38 -3.33 -8.56
CA THR A 41 10.39 -2.26 -7.55
C THR A 41 9.87 -2.76 -6.20
N ARG A 42 9.71 -1.86 -5.22
CA ARG A 42 8.95 -2.16 -4.01
C ARG A 42 7.48 -2.36 -4.36
N LEU A 43 6.80 -3.31 -3.74
CA LEU A 43 5.35 -3.51 -3.96
C LEU A 43 4.52 -2.27 -3.60
N THR A 44 5.02 -1.45 -2.68
CA THR A 44 4.46 -0.16 -2.26
C THR A 44 4.84 1.03 -3.17
N HIS A 45 5.71 0.82 -4.17
CA HIS A 45 6.06 1.87 -5.12
C HIS A 45 4.83 2.27 -5.95
N ALA A 46 4.84 3.50 -6.51
CA ALA A 46 3.65 4.06 -7.16
C ALA A 46 3.04 3.19 -8.27
N THR A 47 3.87 2.53 -9.08
CA THR A 47 3.41 1.71 -10.20
C THR A 47 2.62 0.48 -9.75
N PRO A 48 3.14 -0.43 -8.90
CA PRO A 48 2.33 -1.52 -8.36
C PRO A 48 1.20 -1.02 -7.46
N ALA A 49 1.42 0.00 -6.63
CA ALA A 49 0.40 0.57 -5.76
C ALA A 49 -0.83 1.09 -6.52
N ALA A 50 -0.67 1.57 -7.76
CA ALA A 50 -1.79 2.00 -8.60
C ALA A 50 -2.82 0.89 -8.90
N THR A 51 -2.49 -0.39 -8.67
CA THR A 51 -3.44 -1.49 -8.86
C THR A 51 -4.31 -1.74 -7.64
N TYR A 52 -3.97 -1.23 -6.45
CA TYR A 52 -4.67 -1.61 -5.21
C TYR A 52 -4.87 -0.48 -4.20
N ALA A 53 -4.05 0.59 -4.23
CA ALA A 53 -4.05 1.64 -3.23
C ALA A 53 -4.74 2.92 -3.71
N HIS A 54 -5.26 3.66 -2.73
CA HIS A 54 -5.84 5.00 -2.86
C HIS A 54 -5.11 5.91 -1.86
N SER A 55 -4.23 6.77 -2.37
CA SER A 55 -3.42 7.67 -1.53
C SER A 55 -3.20 9.02 -2.22
N PRO A 56 -3.35 10.16 -1.52
CA PRO A 56 -3.01 11.48 -2.06
C PRO A 56 -1.50 11.70 -2.15
N ASP A 57 -0.68 10.83 -1.54
CA ASP A 57 0.76 10.88 -1.67
C ASP A 57 1.40 9.49 -1.81
N ARG A 58 2.03 9.27 -2.96
CA ARG A 58 2.76 8.04 -3.31
C ARG A 58 3.91 7.68 -2.37
N ASN A 59 4.34 8.63 -1.54
CA ASN A 59 5.43 8.42 -0.60
C ASN A 59 4.96 7.78 0.71
N TRP A 60 3.65 7.68 0.98
CA TRP A 60 3.11 7.04 2.18
C TRP A 60 3.20 5.51 2.08
N GLU A 61 4.41 4.98 1.86
CA GLU A 61 4.65 3.56 1.58
C GLU A 61 4.42 2.70 2.83
N ASN A 62 4.88 3.17 3.99
CA ASN A 62 4.62 2.57 5.31
C ASN A 62 4.08 3.60 6.32
N ASP A 63 3.87 3.16 7.55
CA ASP A 63 3.24 3.92 8.62
C ASP A 63 4.10 5.11 9.13
N THR A 64 5.42 5.05 8.97
CA THR A 64 6.38 6.13 9.30
C THR A 64 6.42 7.23 8.25
N ASP A 65 6.05 6.92 7.00
CA ASP A 65 5.93 7.90 5.93
C ASP A 65 4.60 8.68 6.00
N LEU A 66 3.62 8.14 6.73
CA LEU A 66 2.29 8.70 6.89
C LEU A 66 2.27 9.71 8.06
N PRO A 67 2.03 11.02 7.81
CA PRO A 67 1.96 12.00 8.88
C PRO A 67 0.87 11.66 9.91
N GLU A 68 1.11 11.95 11.18
CA GLU A 68 0.16 11.65 12.27
C GLU A 68 -1.23 12.28 12.03
N SER A 69 -1.27 13.48 11.45
CA SER A 69 -2.52 14.14 11.07
C SER A 69 -3.29 13.35 10.00
N ALA A 70 -2.60 12.75 9.02
CA ALA A 70 -3.21 11.91 7.99
C ALA A 70 -3.68 10.58 8.57
N ARG A 71 -2.90 9.98 9.48
CA ARG A 71 -3.29 8.77 10.22
C ARG A 71 -4.55 9.00 11.05
N THR A 72 -4.58 10.09 11.82
CA THR A 72 -5.75 10.49 12.62
C THR A 72 -6.98 10.82 11.76
N ALA A 73 -6.77 11.39 10.57
CA ALA A 73 -7.83 11.63 9.60
C ALA A 73 -8.35 10.35 8.92
N GLY A 74 -7.72 9.19 9.15
CA GLY A 74 -8.18 7.88 8.66
C GLY A 74 -7.50 7.39 7.39
N CYS A 75 -6.44 8.05 6.91
CA CYS A 75 -5.62 7.49 5.85
C CYS A 75 -4.80 6.30 6.36
N GLN A 76 -4.56 5.35 5.46
CA GLN A 76 -3.74 4.17 5.69
C GLN A 76 -2.53 4.20 4.77
N ASP A 77 -1.39 3.71 5.24
CA ASP A 77 -0.20 3.55 4.40
C ASP A 77 -0.41 2.51 3.30
N ILE A 78 0.36 2.63 2.21
CA ILE A 78 0.22 1.80 1.02
C ILE A 78 0.50 0.32 1.34
N ALA A 79 1.41 -0.03 2.27
CA ALA A 79 1.63 -1.41 2.67
C ALA A 79 0.38 -2.02 3.32
N GLN A 80 -0.30 -1.30 4.22
CA GLN A 80 -1.57 -1.75 4.80
C GLN A 80 -2.67 -1.95 3.75
N GLN A 81 -2.75 -1.03 2.77
CA GLN A 81 -3.80 -1.10 1.74
C GLN A 81 -3.69 -2.32 0.81
N LEU A 82 -2.48 -2.91 0.68
CA LEU A 82 -2.30 -4.15 -0.09
C LEU A 82 -3.09 -5.32 0.50
N LEU A 83 -3.27 -5.32 1.83
CA LEU A 83 -4.00 -6.37 2.55
C LEU A 83 -5.51 -6.10 2.63
N SER A 84 -5.97 -4.89 2.28
CA SER A 84 -7.38 -4.48 2.41
C SER A 84 -8.22 -4.79 1.16
N SER A 85 -8.12 -6.00 0.62
CA SER A 85 -8.80 -6.42 -0.62
C SER A 85 -10.26 -6.85 -0.44
N ALA A 86 -10.70 -7.14 0.78
CA ALA A 86 -11.99 -7.73 1.10
C ALA A 86 -13.22 -6.95 0.56
N ARG A 87 -13.05 -5.67 0.22
CA ARG A 87 -14.10 -4.84 -0.36
C ARG A 87 -14.43 -5.20 -1.82
N PHE A 88 -13.48 -5.72 -2.58
CA PHE A 88 -13.63 -5.95 -4.02
C PHE A 88 -13.58 -7.43 -4.40
N GLY A 89 -12.99 -8.28 -3.57
CA GLY A 89 -12.89 -9.71 -3.81
C GLY A 89 -11.89 -10.33 -2.85
N ARG A 90 -11.01 -11.20 -3.37
CA ARG A 90 -9.99 -11.90 -2.56
C ARG A 90 -8.65 -11.17 -2.55
N GLY A 91 -8.46 -10.19 -3.43
CA GLY A 91 -7.17 -9.56 -3.69
C GLY A 91 -6.26 -10.38 -4.62
N PRO A 92 -5.07 -9.85 -4.93
CA PRO A 92 -4.10 -10.54 -5.77
C PRO A 92 -3.67 -11.86 -5.13
N GLN A 93 -3.74 -12.96 -5.88
CA GLN A 93 -3.28 -14.28 -5.42
C GLN A 93 -1.77 -14.44 -5.52
N VAL A 94 -1.13 -13.60 -6.34
CA VAL A 94 0.33 -13.56 -6.49
C VAL A 94 0.79 -12.13 -6.33
N VAL A 95 1.75 -11.92 -5.43
CA VAL A 95 2.37 -10.62 -5.20
C VAL A 95 3.88 -10.84 -5.11
N LEU A 96 4.61 -10.39 -6.14
CA LEU A 96 6.05 -10.58 -6.26
C LEU A 96 6.74 -9.24 -6.54
N GLY A 97 7.71 -8.90 -5.71
CA GLY A 97 8.52 -7.70 -5.84
C GLY A 97 9.44 -7.52 -4.65
N GLY A 98 10.06 -6.34 -4.56
CA GLY A 98 10.86 -5.95 -3.40
C GLY A 98 10.03 -5.21 -2.34
N GLY A 99 10.74 -4.57 -1.41
CA GLY A 99 10.14 -3.69 -0.41
C GLY A 99 9.72 -4.37 0.89
N ARG A 100 10.31 -5.54 1.21
CA ARG A 100 10.08 -6.27 2.48
C ARG A 100 10.08 -5.35 3.71
N SER A 101 11.02 -4.42 3.77
CA SER A 101 11.16 -3.49 4.89
C SER A 101 9.92 -2.60 5.12
N GLN A 102 9.07 -2.41 4.11
CA GLN A 102 7.82 -1.64 4.22
C GLN A 102 6.71 -2.39 4.98
N PHE A 103 6.85 -3.72 5.10
CA PHE A 103 5.86 -4.63 5.69
C PHE A 103 6.27 -5.14 7.07
N GLN A 104 7.55 -5.07 7.42
CA GLN A 104 8.09 -5.60 8.67
C GLN A 104 8.39 -4.50 9.70
N THR A 105 8.41 -4.90 10.97
CA THR A 105 8.74 -4.02 12.11
C THR A 105 10.24 -3.77 12.23
N VAL A 106 10.62 -2.70 12.93
CA VAL A 106 12.04 -2.37 13.22
C VAL A 106 12.76 -3.41 14.10
N GLN A 107 12.03 -4.37 14.66
CA GLN A 107 12.52 -5.45 15.51
C GLN A 107 12.92 -6.69 14.69
N GLU A 108 12.45 -6.78 13.45
CA GLU A 108 12.71 -7.90 12.55
C GLU A 108 13.92 -7.59 11.66
N ARG A 109 14.89 -8.51 11.65
CA ARG A 109 16.04 -8.44 10.74
C ARG A 109 15.65 -8.93 9.36
N ASP A 110 16.19 -8.29 8.34
CA ASP A 110 16.02 -8.77 6.97
C ASP A 110 16.75 -10.13 6.80
N PRO A 111 16.12 -11.15 6.20
CA PRO A 111 16.69 -12.49 6.08
C PRO A 111 17.85 -12.60 5.06
N GLU A 112 18.04 -11.60 4.21
CA GLU A 112 19.13 -11.54 3.23
C GLU A 112 20.26 -10.59 3.67
N TYR A 113 19.96 -9.61 4.53
CA TYR A 113 20.90 -8.56 4.94
C TYR A 113 20.84 -8.33 6.46
N ASP A 114 21.80 -8.90 7.20
CA ASP A 114 21.86 -8.85 8.67
C ASP A 114 21.95 -7.42 9.26
N ASP A 115 22.40 -6.45 8.46
CA ASP A 115 22.53 -5.04 8.82
C ASP A 115 21.24 -4.22 8.60
N LYS A 116 20.17 -4.84 8.11
CA LYS A 116 18.88 -4.19 7.83
C LYS A 116 17.77 -4.74 8.71
N VAL A 117 16.79 -3.88 8.96
CA VAL A 117 15.56 -4.19 9.67
C VAL A 117 14.35 -3.66 8.90
N GLY A 118 13.14 -4.05 9.32
CA GLY A 118 11.91 -3.42 8.86
C GLY A 118 11.82 -1.94 9.22
N LEU A 119 10.85 -1.24 8.62
CA LEU A 119 10.65 0.20 8.80
C LEU A 119 9.46 0.52 9.69
N ARG A 120 8.57 -0.44 9.96
CA ARG A 120 7.31 -0.15 10.64
C ARG A 120 7.49 0.14 12.13
N LEU A 121 6.85 1.21 12.61
CA LEU A 121 6.86 1.63 14.02
C LEU A 121 5.54 1.35 14.74
N ASP A 122 4.50 0.91 14.01
CA ASP A 122 3.21 0.53 14.58
C ASP A 122 3.17 -0.89 15.17
N GLY A 123 4.31 -1.58 15.18
CA GLY A 123 4.46 -2.92 15.76
C GLY A 123 3.75 -4.04 14.99
N ARG A 124 3.34 -3.78 13.73
CA ARG A 124 2.66 -4.77 12.89
C ARG A 124 3.61 -5.38 11.88
N ASP A 125 3.70 -6.70 11.88
CA ASP A 125 4.17 -7.46 10.72
C ASP A 125 2.98 -7.68 9.77
N LEU A 126 3.19 -7.35 8.50
CA LEU A 126 2.18 -7.41 7.44
C LEU A 126 2.42 -8.56 6.45
N VAL A 127 3.43 -9.42 6.69
CA VAL A 127 3.75 -10.61 5.87
C VAL A 127 2.98 -11.85 6.36
#